data_AF-A0A2D6X5B8-F1
#
_entry.id   AF-A0A2D6X5B8-F1
#
_cell.length_a   1.000
_cell.length_b   1.000
_cell.length_c   1.000
_cell.angle_alpha   90.00
_cell.angle_beta   90.00
_cell.angle_gamma   90.00
#
_symmetry.space_group_name_H-M   'P 1'
#
loop_
_entity.id
_entity.type
_entity.pdbx_description
1 polymer ?
#
loop_
_entity_poly.entity_id
_entity_poly.type
_entity_poly.pdbx_seq_one_letter_code
_entity_poly.pdbx_strand_id
1 'polypeptide(L)'
;MSEIALTKEQQENILNEWNSRPNKPPSLLELIRAAYPNQNVDGRSREGKAVKAFLATREIKAHGSHEYQPKQKIDLTEEHKEFVRNNFSMMSSVEMARILFAEPELTNLNQESRAIVQYVESLNPAIAHAAQTELLPDIEKYEPPKTLPATILKVNRYVHEGINKAKLSINQKNGLNALIGYLHTFRFQHQIGTYRNETDRELFESSFVRYTFDKPDLSQEEVDQYIVLSTEVVISNNIQRRVERLQELLDGTANDTEGRRISMSLVESIDTSHKEYNQCVNRQQKLLESLKEKRSDKLKKQISENASVLNLVQMWREEESRQKMIKLAEIRKKTLKKEIENLSTMDEMKAKVMGISKDEVLDG
;
A
#
# COMPACT_ATOMS: atom_id res chain seq x y z
N MET A 1 22.57 -45.03 -10.34
CA MET A 1 21.39 -44.37 -10.93
C MET A 1 21.46 -44.60 -12.43
N SER A 2 20.46 -45.25 -13.02
CA SER A 2 20.48 -45.69 -14.42
C SER A 2 20.64 -44.52 -15.39
N GLU A 3 21.72 -44.51 -16.16
CA GLU A 3 21.91 -43.65 -17.33
C GLU A 3 20.93 -44.11 -18.41
N ILE A 4 20.05 -43.20 -18.83
CA ILE A 4 19.14 -43.46 -19.95
C ILE A 4 19.94 -43.18 -21.22
N ALA A 5 20.21 -44.20 -22.01
CA ALA A 5 20.84 -44.05 -23.31
C ALA A 5 19.80 -43.63 -24.36
N LEU A 6 20.09 -42.57 -25.12
CA LEU A 6 19.26 -42.15 -26.26
C LEU A 6 19.26 -43.24 -27.34
N THR A 7 18.07 -43.56 -27.86
CA THR A 7 17.93 -44.47 -29.01
C THR A 7 18.50 -43.84 -30.28
N LYS A 8 18.87 -44.67 -31.27
CA LYS A 8 19.46 -44.19 -32.54
C LYS A 8 18.55 -43.22 -33.29
N GLU A 9 17.23 -43.45 -33.27
CA GLU A 9 16.23 -42.55 -33.88
C GLU A 9 16.19 -41.18 -33.20
N GLN A 10 16.30 -41.12 -31.87
CA GLN A 10 16.35 -39.86 -31.13
C GLN A 10 17.62 -39.06 -31.41
N GLN A 11 18.74 -39.76 -31.58
CA GLN A 11 20.02 -39.15 -31.95
C GLN A 11 19.95 -38.55 -33.37
N GLU A 12 19.34 -39.25 -34.32
CA GLU A 12 19.13 -38.75 -35.69
C GLU A 12 18.20 -37.53 -35.72
N ASN A 13 17.11 -37.55 -34.96
CA ASN A 13 16.18 -36.40 -34.88
C ASN A 13 16.86 -35.13 -34.33
N ILE A 14 17.68 -35.26 -33.27
CA ILE A 14 18.44 -34.13 -32.71
C ILE A 14 19.38 -33.52 -33.76
N LEU A 15 20.05 -34.36 -34.56
CA LEU A 15 21.00 -33.90 -35.57
C LEU A 15 20.31 -33.29 -36.78
N ASN A 16 19.19 -33.86 -37.22
CA ASN A 16 18.40 -33.32 -38.30
C ASN A 16 17.83 -31.95 -37.92
N GLU A 17 17.29 -31.81 -36.71
CA GLU A 17 16.80 -30.53 -36.17
C GLU A 17 17.95 -29.50 -36.09
N TRP A 18 19.13 -29.91 -35.60
CA TRP A 18 20.30 -29.05 -35.52
C TRP A 18 20.79 -28.58 -36.91
N ASN A 19 20.92 -29.51 -37.86
CA ASN A 19 21.42 -29.23 -39.21
C ASN A 19 20.41 -28.48 -40.09
N SER A 20 19.11 -28.57 -39.78
CA SER A 20 18.06 -27.87 -40.53
C SER A 20 18.10 -26.34 -40.36
N ARG A 21 18.75 -25.82 -39.30
CA ARG A 21 18.78 -24.38 -38.99
C ARG A 21 20.21 -23.84 -38.82
N PRO A 22 20.98 -23.71 -39.91
CA PRO A 22 22.37 -23.26 -39.85
C PRO A 22 22.53 -21.81 -39.33
N ASN A 23 21.57 -20.92 -39.63
CA ASN A 23 21.64 -19.50 -39.25
C ASN A 23 21.00 -19.21 -37.87
N LYS A 24 20.22 -20.13 -37.31
CA LYS A 24 19.54 -19.98 -36.02
C LYS A 24 19.49 -21.32 -35.29
N PRO A 25 20.58 -21.73 -34.61
CA PRO A 25 20.66 -23.04 -33.99
C PRO A 25 19.53 -23.21 -32.97
N PRO A 26 18.85 -24.37 -32.95
CA PRO A 26 17.75 -24.62 -32.03
C PRO A 26 18.24 -24.58 -30.57
N SER A 27 17.37 -24.09 -29.69
CA SER A 27 17.64 -24.08 -28.26
C SER A 27 17.69 -25.50 -27.69
N LEU A 28 18.38 -25.66 -26.56
CA LEU A 28 18.45 -26.95 -25.88
C LEU A 28 17.06 -27.56 -25.62
N LEU A 29 16.06 -26.74 -25.30
CA LEU A 29 14.70 -27.19 -25.02
C LEU A 29 13.96 -27.63 -26.29
N GLU A 30 14.22 -26.99 -27.43
CA GLU A 30 13.71 -27.43 -28.74
C GLU A 30 14.34 -28.77 -29.15
N LEU A 31 15.64 -28.96 -28.93
CA LEU A 31 16.32 -30.24 -29.18
C LEU A 31 15.81 -31.37 -28.27
N ILE A 32 15.48 -31.05 -27.01
CA ILE A 32 14.88 -32.00 -26.09
C ILE A 32 13.45 -32.38 -26.55
N ARG A 33 12.66 -31.41 -27.02
CA ARG A 33 11.32 -31.66 -27.58
C ARG A 33 11.37 -32.47 -28.88
N ALA A 34 12.37 -32.25 -29.74
CA ALA A 34 12.58 -33.04 -30.94
C ALA A 34 12.94 -34.50 -30.63
N ALA A 35 13.70 -34.73 -29.55
CA ALA A 35 14.06 -36.08 -29.10
C ALA A 35 12.91 -36.80 -28.35
N TYR A 36 12.01 -36.06 -27.71
CA TYR A 36 10.90 -36.57 -26.91
C TYR A 36 9.60 -35.80 -27.20
N PRO A 37 8.96 -36.00 -28.37
CA PRO A 37 7.80 -35.21 -28.81
C PRO A 37 6.57 -35.34 -27.90
N ASN A 38 6.46 -36.44 -27.14
CA ASN A 38 5.31 -36.75 -26.29
C ASN A 38 5.55 -36.48 -24.79
N GLN A 39 6.67 -35.86 -24.41
CA GLN A 39 6.99 -35.61 -23.00
C GLN A 39 7.37 -34.15 -22.76
N ASN A 40 6.76 -33.53 -21.73
CA ASN A 40 7.12 -32.19 -21.29
C ASN A 40 8.33 -32.25 -20.35
N VAL A 41 9.49 -32.55 -20.91
CA VAL A 41 10.77 -32.72 -20.19
C VAL A 41 11.64 -31.46 -20.29
N ASP A 42 12.17 -31.01 -19.15
CA ASP A 42 13.07 -29.85 -19.04
C ASP A 42 14.56 -30.28 -19.06
N GLY A 43 15.48 -29.36 -19.35
CA GLY A 43 16.93 -29.61 -19.38
C GLY A 43 17.58 -30.05 -18.06
N ARG A 44 16.80 -30.11 -16.97
CA ARG A 44 17.19 -30.65 -15.65
C ARG A 44 16.75 -32.11 -15.43
N SER A 45 15.83 -32.62 -16.27
CA SER A 45 15.30 -33.98 -16.23
C SER A 45 16.36 -35.03 -16.60
N ARG A 46 16.07 -36.32 -16.38
CA ARG A 46 17.00 -37.42 -16.69
C ARG A 46 17.22 -37.52 -18.21
N GLU A 47 16.16 -37.27 -18.97
CA GLU A 47 16.07 -37.21 -20.42
C GLU A 47 16.86 -36.00 -20.95
N GLY A 48 16.67 -34.82 -20.34
CA GLY A 48 17.42 -33.61 -20.68
C GLY A 48 18.92 -33.73 -20.40
N LYS A 49 19.33 -34.48 -19.37
CA LYS A 49 20.75 -34.80 -19.11
C LYS A 49 21.33 -35.75 -20.15
N ALA A 50 20.57 -36.74 -20.62
CA ALA A 50 20.99 -37.63 -21.70
C ALA A 50 21.22 -36.87 -23.01
N VAL A 51 20.33 -35.93 -23.36
CA VAL A 51 20.49 -35.04 -24.53
C VAL A 51 21.72 -34.15 -24.39
N LYS A 52 21.99 -33.57 -23.22
CA LYS A 52 23.22 -32.81 -22.96
C LYS A 52 24.49 -33.64 -23.10
N ALA A 53 24.48 -34.88 -22.60
CA ALA A 53 25.64 -35.78 -22.71
C ALA A 53 25.92 -36.16 -24.17
N PHE A 54 24.87 -36.40 -24.96
CA PHE A 54 24.99 -36.68 -26.40
C PHE A 54 25.52 -35.46 -27.18
N LEU A 55 24.98 -34.28 -26.93
CA LEU A 55 25.45 -33.04 -27.54
C LEU A 55 26.92 -32.74 -27.17
N ALA A 56 27.31 -32.98 -25.92
CA ALA A 56 28.70 -32.84 -25.46
C ALA A 56 29.66 -33.81 -26.16
N THR A 57 29.22 -35.04 -26.44
CA THR A 57 30.03 -36.05 -27.16
C THR A 57 30.36 -35.61 -28.58
N ARG A 58 29.53 -34.75 -29.19
CA ARG A 58 29.72 -34.21 -30.54
C ARG A 58 30.21 -32.76 -30.56
N GLU A 59 30.65 -32.24 -29.41
CA GLU A 59 31.10 -30.85 -29.23
C GLU A 59 30.06 -29.77 -29.60
N ILE A 60 28.77 -30.13 -29.61
CA ILE A 60 27.68 -29.21 -29.92
C ILE A 60 27.24 -28.50 -28.64
N LYS A 61 27.44 -27.18 -28.56
CA LYS A 61 26.94 -26.35 -27.46
C LYS A 61 25.60 -25.72 -27.84
N ALA A 62 24.51 -26.35 -27.41
CA ALA A 62 23.18 -25.76 -27.54
C ALA A 62 22.98 -24.66 -26.49
N HIS A 63 22.48 -23.51 -26.93
CA HIS A 63 22.19 -22.36 -26.07
C HIS A 63 21.04 -22.68 -25.10
N GLY A 64 21.14 -22.15 -23.88
CA GLY A 64 20.06 -22.26 -22.91
C GLY A 64 18.88 -21.38 -23.33
N SER A 65 17.64 -21.80 -23.06
CA SER A 65 16.44 -21.00 -23.39
C SER A 65 16.39 -19.61 -22.73
N HIS A 66 17.26 -19.36 -21.74
CA HIS A 66 17.39 -18.09 -21.02
C HIS A 66 18.56 -17.23 -21.55
N GLU A 67 19.30 -17.71 -22.54
CA GLU A 67 20.48 -17.03 -23.07
C GLU A 67 20.03 -15.94 -24.06
N TYR A 68 20.32 -14.69 -23.71
CA TYR A 68 19.91 -13.52 -24.48
C TYR A 68 20.61 -13.49 -25.84
N GLN A 69 19.84 -13.65 -26.92
CA GLN A 69 20.32 -13.38 -28.27
C GLN A 69 20.08 -11.90 -28.59
N PRO A 70 21.14 -11.10 -28.86
CA PRO A 70 20.96 -9.74 -29.33
C PRO A 70 20.27 -9.79 -30.69
N LYS A 71 19.02 -9.32 -30.75
CA LYS A 71 18.34 -9.11 -32.04
C LYS A 71 19.15 -8.07 -32.84
N GLN A 72 19.21 -8.22 -34.17
CA GLN A 72 20.00 -7.33 -35.03
C GLN A 72 19.40 -5.93 -35.04
N LYS A 73 20.24 -4.89 -34.82
CA LYS A 73 19.81 -3.49 -34.91
C LYS A 73 19.17 -3.25 -36.28
N ILE A 74 17.96 -2.72 -36.28
CA ILE A 74 17.23 -2.39 -37.50
C ILE A 74 17.66 -1.00 -37.93
N ASP A 75 18.28 -0.91 -39.11
CA ASP A 75 18.59 0.36 -39.74
C ASP A 75 17.35 0.87 -40.49
N LEU A 76 16.95 2.11 -40.21
CA LEU A 76 15.80 2.73 -40.86
C LEU A 76 16.16 3.12 -42.31
N THR A 77 15.32 2.69 -43.27
CA THR A 77 15.39 3.16 -44.66
C THR A 77 15.09 4.66 -44.75
N GLU A 78 15.48 5.30 -45.86
CA GLU A 78 15.23 6.73 -46.07
C GLU A 78 13.72 7.05 -46.07
N GLU A 79 12.87 6.18 -46.60
CA GLU A 79 11.41 6.31 -46.53
C GLU A 79 10.89 6.32 -45.09
N HIS A 80 11.45 5.49 -44.20
CA HIS A 80 11.09 5.50 -42.78
C HIS A 80 11.50 6.81 -42.10
N LYS A 81 12.68 7.35 -42.46
CA LYS A 81 13.17 8.62 -41.93
C LYS A 81 12.30 9.79 -42.36
N GLU A 82 11.86 9.82 -43.62
CA GLU A 82 10.93 10.85 -44.13
C GLU A 82 9.59 10.80 -43.42
N PHE A 83 9.03 9.60 -43.24
CA PHE A 83 7.77 9.43 -42.50
C PHE A 83 7.89 9.92 -41.06
N VAL A 84 8.98 9.57 -40.36
CA VAL A 84 9.22 10.04 -38.99
C VAL A 84 9.40 11.56 -38.96
N ARG A 85 10.14 12.17 -39.89
CA ARG A 85 10.29 13.65 -39.96
C ARG A 85 8.97 14.40 -40.14
N ASN A 86 8.00 13.79 -40.83
CA ASN A 86 6.71 14.44 -41.08
C ASN A 86 5.74 14.26 -39.90
N ASN A 87 5.88 13.17 -39.13
CA ASN A 87 4.87 12.76 -38.13
C ASN A 87 5.37 12.75 -36.68
N PHE A 88 6.66 13.00 -36.41
CA PHE A 88 7.23 12.92 -35.06
C PHE A 88 6.62 13.90 -34.05
N SER A 89 5.96 14.96 -34.52
CA SER A 89 5.24 15.92 -33.67
C SER A 89 3.80 15.52 -33.36
N MET A 90 3.23 14.58 -34.11
CA MET A 90 1.81 14.20 -34.00
C MET A 90 1.58 12.79 -33.45
N MET A 91 2.56 11.89 -33.52
CA MET A 91 2.42 10.48 -33.13
C MET A 91 3.58 9.99 -32.29
N SER A 92 3.30 9.02 -31.40
CA SER A 92 4.34 8.40 -30.58
C SER A 92 5.29 7.54 -31.43
N SER A 93 6.53 7.38 -30.98
CA SER A 93 7.52 6.51 -31.65
C SER A 93 7.07 5.05 -31.77
N VAL A 94 6.21 4.58 -30.85
CA VAL A 94 5.62 3.24 -30.91
C VAL A 94 4.53 3.16 -31.98
N GLU A 95 3.70 4.19 -32.10
CA GLU A 95 2.64 4.25 -33.12
C GLU A 95 3.25 4.37 -34.52
N MET A 96 4.28 5.22 -34.67
CA MET A 96 5.05 5.29 -35.91
C MET A 96 5.68 3.95 -36.26
N ALA A 97 6.18 3.18 -35.28
CA ALA A 97 6.70 1.84 -35.52
C ALA A 97 5.62 0.87 -35.99
N ARG A 98 4.42 0.90 -35.39
CA ARG A 98 3.30 0.04 -35.79
C ARG A 98 2.85 0.31 -37.22
N ILE A 99 2.87 1.58 -37.64
CA ILE A 99 2.50 1.98 -39.00
C ILE A 99 3.59 1.58 -40.00
N LEU A 100 4.86 1.88 -39.70
CA LEU A 100 5.97 1.62 -40.61
C LEU A 100 6.27 0.13 -40.80
N PHE A 101 6.18 -0.66 -39.74
CA PHE A 101 6.50 -2.10 -39.78
C PHE A 101 5.26 -2.98 -39.94
N ALA A 102 4.06 -2.39 -40.05
CA ALA A 102 2.78 -3.09 -40.19
C ALA A 102 2.53 -4.18 -39.12
N GLU A 103 3.11 -4.02 -37.92
CA GLU A 103 2.98 -4.95 -36.80
C GLU A 103 2.27 -4.25 -35.63
N PRO A 104 0.98 -4.55 -35.37
CA PRO A 104 0.21 -3.88 -34.33
C PRO A 104 0.65 -4.25 -32.90
N GLU A 105 1.33 -5.38 -32.73
CA GLU A 105 1.80 -5.91 -31.43
C GLU A 105 3.14 -5.28 -30.98
N LEU A 106 3.68 -4.30 -31.72
CA LEU A 106 4.95 -3.66 -31.34
C LEU A 106 4.80 -2.89 -30.02
N THR A 107 5.79 -3.10 -29.16
CA THR A 107 5.94 -2.39 -27.88
C THR A 107 7.19 -1.50 -27.90
N ASN A 108 7.30 -0.58 -26.94
CA ASN A 108 8.49 0.25 -26.75
C ASN A 108 9.80 -0.53 -26.52
N LEU A 109 9.73 -1.81 -26.16
CA LEU A 109 10.91 -2.68 -25.98
C LEU A 109 11.41 -3.28 -27.29
N ASN A 110 10.61 -3.27 -28.35
CA ASN A 110 10.97 -3.76 -29.66
C ASN A 110 12.09 -2.89 -30.29
N GLN A 111 12.91 -3.49 -31.15
CA GLN A 111 14.06 -2.80 -31.72
C GLN A 111 13.65 -1.76 -32.75
N GLU A 112 12.54 -2.03 -33.42
CA GLU A 112 11.81 -1.18 -34.37
C GLU A 112 11.48 0.18 -33.72
N SER A 113 10.83 0.16 -32.55
CA SER A 113 10.48 1.37 -31.81
C SER A 113 11.72 2.08 -31.27
N ARG A 114 12.75 1.34 -30.83
CA ARG A 114 14.01 1.94 -30.36
C ARG A 114 14.82 2.63 -31.45
N ALA A 115 14.82 2.08 -32.67
CA ALA A 115 15.47 2.69 -33.82
C ALA A 115 14.81 4.04 -34.17
N ILE A 116 13.48 4.10 -34.11
CA ILE A 116 12.72 5.33 -34.32
C ILE A 116 12.99 6.35 -33.21
N VAL A 117 13.00 5.94 -31.93
CA VAL A 117 13.33 6.81 -30.80
C VAL A 117 14.73 7.42 -30.97
N GLN A 118 15.73 6.62 -31.31
CA GLN A 118 17.09 7.11 -31.58
C GLN A 118 17.13 8.11 -32.74
N TYR A 119 16.31 7.89 -33.77
CA TYR A 119 16.21 8.82 -34.88
C TYR A 119 15.53 10.14 -34.48
N VAL A 120 14.46 10.09 -33.68
CA VAL A 120 13.79 11.28 -33.13
C VAL A 120 14.72 12.06 -32.19
N GLU A 121 15.50 11.38 -31.35
CA GLU A 121 16.54 11.98 -30.51
C GLU A 121 17.59 12.73 -31.33
N SER A 122 17.97 12.19 -32.50
CA SER A 122 18.90 12.86 -33.41
C SER A 122 18.33 14.10 -34.09
N LEU A 123 16.99 14.19 -34.24
CA LEU A 123 16.31 15.32 -34.86
C LEU A 123 16.01 16.44 -33.86
N ASN A 124 15.51 16.09 -32.67
CA ASN A 124 15.25 17.05 -31.61
C ASN A 124 15.26 16.38 -30.22
N PRO A 125 16.31 16.58 -29.40
CA PRO A 125 16.42 15.97 -28.08
C PRO A 125 15.34 16.48 -27.10
N ALA A 126 14.75 17.66 -27.31
CA ALA A 126 13.69 18.19 -26.45
C ALA A 126 12.35 17.45 -26.63
N ILE A 127 12.08 16.93 -27.84
CA ILE A 127 10.81 16.26 -28.17
C ILE A 127 10.91 14.75 -27.89
N ALA A 128 12.10 14.15 -27.99
CA ALA A 128 12.29 12.74 -27.66
C ALA A 128 11.95 12.39 -26.19
N HIS A 129 12.15 13.34 -25.26
CA HIS A 129 11.71 13.20 -23.87
C HIS A 129 10.21 13.46 -23.67
N ALA A 130 9.60 14.30 -24.51
CA ALA A 130 8.15 14.55 -24.49
C ALA A 130 7.36 13.38 -25.09
N ALA A 131 7.84 12.75 -26.17
CA ALA A 131 7.16 11.65 -26.87
C ALA A 131 7.14 10.32 -26.10
N GLN A 132 7.97 10.16 -25.05
CA GLN A 132 7.84 9.07 -24.07
C GLN A 132 6.77 9.36 -23.01
N THR A 133 6.41 10.63 -22.84
CA THR A 133 5.50 11.12 -21.80
C THR A 133 4.09 11.36 -22.35
N GLU A 134 3.94 11.60 -23.65
CA GLU A 134 2.65 11.86 -24.30
C GLU A 134 2.02 10.57 -24.86
N LEU A 135 1.67 9.66 -23.94
CA LEU A 135 0.32 9.11 -24.06
C LEU A 135 -0.62 10.33 -23.97
N LEU A 136 -1.65 10.39 -24.84
CA LEU A 136 -2.87 11.15 -24.56
C LEU A 136 -3.12 11.15 -23.04
N PRO A 137 -3.49 12.26 -22.39
CA PRO A 137 -3.69 12.25 -20.94
C PRO A 137 -4.92 11.37 -20.62
N ASP A 138 -4.72 10.06 -20.60
CA ASP A 138 -5.35 9.17 -19.67
C ASP A 138 -5.12 9.85 -18.34
N ILE A 139 -6.18 10.49 -17.85
CA ILE A 139 -6.27 11.12 -16.54
C ILE A 139 -5.39 10.30 -15.61
N GLU A 140 -4.21 10.83 -15.23
CA GLU A 140 -3.19 10.05 -14.50
C GLU A 140 -3.90 9.26 -13.41
N LYS A 141 -3.98 7.95 -13.63
CA LYS A 141 -4.83 7.11 -12.81
C LYS A 141 -4.24 7.15 -11.42
N TYR A 142 -4.98 7.72 -10.49
CA TYR A 142 -4.50 7.92 -9.13
C TYR A 142 -4.00 6.59 -8.54
N GLU A 143 -2.72 6.55 -8.20
CA GLU A 143 -2.12 5.41 -7.50
C GLU A 143 -1.98 5.70 -6.00
N PRO A 144 -2.71 4.96 -5.14
CA PRO A 144 -2.56 5.10 -3.70
C PRO A 144 -1.18 4.59 -3.25
N PRO A 145 -0.59 5.21 -2.21
CA PRO A 145 0.70 4.77 -1.69
C PRO A 145 0.60 3.34 -1.12
N LYS A 146 1.54 2.48 -1.52
CA LYS A 146 1.59 1.06 -1.07
C LYS A 146 2.52 0.85 0.12
N THR A 147 3.40 1.80 0.41
CA THR A 147 4.46 1.66 1.41
C THR A 147 4.41 2.79 2.44
N LEU A 148 4.74 2.48 3.69
CA LEU A 148 4.83 3.47 4.77
C LEU A 148 5.69 4.70 4.43
N PRO A 149 6.89 4.56 3.82
CA PRO A 149 7.70 5.73 3.44
C PRO A 149 7.03 6.65 2.43
N ALA A 150 6.25 6.09 1.49
CA ALA A 150 5.50 6.86 0.50
C ALA A 150 4.32 7.59 1.16
N THR A 151 3.60 6.93 2.06
CA THR A 151 2.51 7.55 2.83
C THR A 151 3.01 8.70 3.71
N ILE A 152 4.18 8.56 4.35
CA ILE A 152 4.80 9.64 5.14
C ILE A 152 5.11 10.85 4.27
N LEU A 153 5.68 10.63 3.08
CA LEU A 153 5.97 11.72 2.14
C LEU A 153 4.69 12.45 1.73
N LYS A 154 3.60 11.70 1.51
CA LYS A 154 2.30 12.25 1.16
C LYS A 154 1.65 13.02 2.32
N VAL A 155 1.71 12.51 3.56
CA VAL A 155 1.23 13.23 4.75
C VAL A 155 2.03 14.52 4.98
N ASN A 156 3.36 14.46 4.86
CA ASN A 156 4.24 15.61 5.06
C ASN A 156 4.05 16.69 3.97
N ARG A 157 3.45 16.37 2.83
CA ARG A 157 3.05 17.36 1.82
C ARG A 157 1.91 18.24 2.30
N TYR A 158 1.00 17.71 3.12
CA TYR A 158 -0.25 18.37 3.49
C TYR A 158 -0.34 18.81 4.96
N VAL A 159 0.56 18.33 5.82
CA VAL A 159 0.57 18.61 7.27
C VAL A 159 1.81 19.43 7.63
N HIS A 160 1.60 20.53 8.35
CA HIS A 160 2.68 21.44 8.77
C HIS A 160 3.65 20.80 9.77
N GLU A 161 3.13 20.07 10.76
CA GLU A 161 3.92 19.24 11.68
C GLU A 161 4.12 17.84 11.07
N GLY A 162 5.10 17.73 10.17
CA GLY A 162 5.40 16.48 9.48
C GLY A 162 5.85 15.35 10.41
N ILE A 163 5.51 14.12 10.05
CA ILE A 163 5.96 12.91 10.75
C ILE A 163 7.42 12.65 10.39
N ASN A 164 8.27 12.57 11.41
CA ASN A 164 9.68 12.25 11.23
C ASN A 164 9.86 10.72 11.08
N LYS A 165 10.46 10.29 9.97
CA LYS A 165 10.75 8.87 9.68
C LYS A 165 11.59 8.19 10.77
N ALA A 166 12.47 8.92 11.45
CA ALA A 166 13.36 8.36 12.48
C ALA A 166 12.71 8.22 13.87
N LYS A 167 11.61 8.94 14.12
CA LYS A 167 10.93 9.00 15.43
C LYS A 167 9.43 8.72 15.29
N LEU A 168 9.09 7.53 14.80
CA LEU A 168 7.70 7.09 14.64
C LEU A 168 7.17 6.49 15.95
N SER A 169 6.13 7.12 16.50
CA SER A 169 5.34 6.52 17.58
C SER A 169 4.56 5.31 17.05
N ILE A 170 4.30 4.32 17.92
CA ILE A 170 3.47 3.14 17.59
C ILE A 170 2.09 3.58 17.10
N ASN A 171 1.49 4.60 17.73
CA ASN A 171 0.19 5.13 17.34
C ASN A 171 0.22 5.79 15.95
N GLN A 172 1.29 6.53 15.65
CA GLN A 172 1.47 7.14 14.32
C GLN A 172 1.69 6.07 13.24
N LYS A 173 2.45 5.02 13.56
CA LYS A 173 2.64 3.89 12.64
C LYS A 173 1.33 3.16 12.36
N ASN A 174 0.50 2.95 13.38
CA ASN A 174 -0.83 2.36 13.22
C ASN A 174 -1.75 3.27 12.39
N GLY A 175 -1.74 4.59 12.64
CA GLY A 175 -2.50 5.57 11.87
C GLY A 175 -2.12 5.59 10.40
N LEU A 176 -0.82 5.57 10.10
CA LEU A 176 -0.31 5.53 8.71
C LEU A 176 -0.63 4.21 8.00
N ASN A 177 -0.56 3.07 8.68
CA ASN A 177 -0.98 1.79 8.13
C ASN A 177 -2.49 1.79 7.82
N ALA A 178 -3.30 2.33 8.71
CA ALA A 178 -4.74 2.46 8.50
C ALA A 178 -5.04 3.42 7.32
N LEU A 179 -4.33 4.54 7.23
CA LEU A 179 -4.44 5.50 6.13
C LEU A 179 -4.13 4.86 4.77
N ILE A 180 -3.14 3.97 4.68
CA ILE A 180 -2.90 3.19 3.46
C ILE A 180 -4.17 2.41 3.08
N GLY A 181 -4.77 1.70 4.04
CA GLY A 181 -6.04 1.00 3.82
C GLY A 181 -7.16 1.93 3.34
N TYR A 182 -7.32 3.09 3.96
CA TYR A 182 -8.37 4.05 3.60
C TYR A 182 -8.19 4.60 2.18
N LEU A 183 -6.97 4.95 1.77
CA LEU A 183 -6.66 5.46 0.42
C LEU A 183 -6.86 4.41 -0.68
N HIS A 184 -6.74 3.12 -0.34
CA HIS A 184 -7.03 2.00 -1.25
C HIS A 184 -8.53 1.68 -1.37
N THR A 185 -9.40 2.39 -0.67
CA THR A 185 -10.86 2.19 -0.79
C THR A 185 -11.33 2.53 -2.19
N PHE A 186 -12.11 1.65 -2.82
CA PHE A 186 -12.65 1.83 -4.18
C PHE A 186 -13.35 3.18 -4.36
N ARG A 187 -14.19 3.57 -3.39
CA ARG A 187 -14.92 4.85 -3.42
C ARG A 187 -13.98 6.05 -3.47
N PHE A 188 -12.87 6.01 -2.72
CA PHE A 188 -11.86 7.07 -2.73
C PHE A 188 -11.20 7.16 -4.11
N GLN A 189 -10.74 6.03 -4.66
CA GLN A 189 -10.10 5.96 -5.99
C GLN A 189 -11.02 6.42 -7.12
N HIS A 190 -12.29 6.02 -7.07
CA HIS A 190 -13.28 6.45 -8.06
C HIS A 190 -13.53 7.96 -7.99
N GLN A 191 -13.68 8.50 -6.78
CA GLN A 191 -13.95 9.93 -6.59
C GLN A 191 -12.77 10.79 -7.07
N ILE A 192 -11.53 10.44 -6.69
CA ILE A 192 -10.35 11.21 -7.11
C ILE A 192 -10.11 11.12 -8.62
N GLY A 193 -10.41 9.97 -9.23
CA GLY A 193 -10.32 9.78 -10.69
C GLY A 193 -11.38 10.54 -11.50
N THR A 194 -12.43 11.04 -10.85
CA THR A 194 -13.50 11.80 -11.53
C THR A 194 -13.09 13.27 -11.77
N TYR A 195 -12.18 13.82 -10.96
CA TYR A 195 -11.75 15.20 -11.10
C TYR A 195 -10.76 15.35 -12.26
N ARG A 196 -11.09 16.27 -13.18
CA ARG A 196 -10.22 16.61 -14.33
C ARG A 196 -9.09 17.55 -13.96
N ASN A 197 -9.35 18.48 -13.04
CA ASN A 197 -8.38 19.49 -12.62
C ASN A 197 -7.44 18.90 -11.57
N GLU A 198 -6.13 19.12 -11.74
CA GLU A 198 -5.13 18.68 -10.77
C GLU A 198 -5.32 19.35 -9.41
N THR A 199 -5.59 20.66 -9.39
CA THR A 199 -5.82 21.39 -8.14
C THR A 199 -6.99 20.84 -7.32
N ASP A 200 -8.05 20.39 -7.99
CA ASP A 200 -9.22 19.81 -7.32
C ASP A 200 -8.92 18.41 -6.79
N ARG A 201 -8.10 17.61 -7.52
CA ARG A 201 -7.58 16.32 -7.05
C ARG A 201 -6.71 16.50 -5.80
N GLU A 202 -5.80 17.46 -5.82
CA GLU A 202 -4.93 17.76 -4.68
C GLU A 202 -5.72 18.28 -3.47
N LEU A 203 -6.72 19.13 -3.70
CA LEU A 203 -7.58 19.65 -2.65
C LEU A 203 -8.40 18.53 -1.99
N PHE A 204 -8.93 17.60 -2.79
CA PHE A 204 -9.63 16.42 -2.29
C PHE A 204 -8.71 15.53 -1.45
N GLU A 205 -7.54 15.17 -2.00
CA GLU A 205 -6.57 14.31 -1.32
C GLU A 205 -6.05 14.96 -0.03
N SER A 206 -5.68 16.23 -0.08
CA SER A 206 -5.17 16.97 1.08
C SER A 206 -6.19 17.05 2.20
N SER A 207 -7.46 17.33 1.88
CA SER A 207 -8.55 17.37 2.86
C SER A 207 -8.72 16.01 3.54
N PHE A 208 -8.80 14.94 2.75
CA PHE A 208 -8.99 13.60 3.27
C PHE A 208 -7.83 13.15 4.16
N VAL A 209 -6.59 13.34 3.70
CA VAL A 209 -5.39 12.95 4.46
C VAL A 209 -5.31 13.72 5.78
N ARG A 210 -5.55 15.04 5.77
CA ARG A 210 -5.52 15.87 6.98
C ARG A 210 -6.57 15.45 8.03
N TYR A 211 -7.73 14.95 7.59
CA TYR A 211 -8.77 14.51 8.52
C TYR A 211 -8.56 13.09 9.06
N THR A 212 -7.76 12.25 8.41
CA THR A 212 -7.72 10.80 8.70
C THR A 212 -6.36 10.26 9.16
N PHE A 213 -5.24 10.97 8.90
CA PHE A 213 -3.89 10.44 9.14
C PHE A 213 -3.58 10.06 10.60
N ASP A 214 -4.24 10.71 11.56
CA ASP A 214 -4.09 10.51 13.01
C ASP A 214 -5.10 9.51 13.59
N LYS A 215 -5.95 8.88 12.76
CA LYS A 215 -7.10 8.08 13.18
C LYS A 215 -6.98 6.61 12.73
N PRO A 216 -6.36 5.74 13.55
CA PRO A 216 -6.19 4.33 13.21
C PRO A 216 -7.47 3.50 13.31
N ASP A 217 -8.52 4.03 13.92
CA ASP A 217 -9.69 3.27 14.39
C ASP A 217 -10.99 3.56 13.63
N LEU A 218 -10.90 4.14 12.43
CA LEU A 218 -12.08 4.54 11.65
C LEU A 218 -12.82 3.31 11.11
N SER A 219 -14.14 3.30 11.24
CA SER A 219 -15.00 2.34 10.56
C SER A 219 -15.11 2.68 9.07
N GLN A 220 -15.54 1.71 8.26
CA GLN A 220 -15.76 1.94 6.83
C GLN A 220 -16.81 3.04 6.57
N GLU A 221 -17.85 3.12 7.40
CA GLU A 221 -18.87 4.17 7.29
C GLU A 221 -18.30 5.56 7.61
N GLU A 222 -17.40 5.65 8.60
CA GLU A 222 -16.72 6.90 8.94
C GLU A 222 -15.76 7.32 7.80
N VAL A 223 -15.02 6.37 7.23
CA VAL A 223 -14.17 6.61 6.04
C VAL A 223 -15.01 7.17 4.90
N ASP A 224 -16.16 6.57 4.62
CA ASP A 224 -17.09 7.05 3.58
C ASP A 224 -17.63 8.46 3.89
N GLN A 225 -17.93 8.77 5.15
CA GLN A 225 -18.33 10.13 5.56
C GLN A 225 -17.19 11.14 5.38
N TYR A 226 -15.94 10.78 5.66
CA TYR A 226 -14.79 11.64 5.40
C TYR A 226 -14.53 11.84 3.90
N ILE A 227 -14.82 10.85 3.06
CA ILE A 227 -14.80 11.00 1.59
C ILE A 227 -15.84 12.05 1.18
N VAL A 228 -17.08 11.93 1.65
CA VAL A 228 -18.15 12.90 1.35
C VAL A 228 -17.78 14.30 1.83
N LEU A 229 -17.24 14.43 3.04
CA LEU A 229 -16.77 15.70 3.57
C LEU A 229 -15.70 16.34 2.66
N SER A 230 -14.74 15.54 2.19
CA SER A 230 -13.68 16.00 1.29
C SER A 230 -14.22 16.41 -0.08
N THR A 231 -15.25 15.72 -0.59
CA THR A 231 -15.96 16.11 -1.82
C THR A 231 -16.67 17.46 -1.66
N GLU A 232 -17.34 17.70 -0.52
CA GLU A 232 -18.01 18.97 -0.25
C GLU A 232 -17.00 20.13 -0.18
N VAL A 233 -15.78 19.92 0.33
CA VAL A 233 -14.71 20.95 0.30
C VAL A 233 -14.35 21.35 -1.13
N VAL A 234 -14.25 20.39 -2.05
CA VAL A 234 -13.99 20.67 -3.46
C VAL A 234 -15.16 21.38 -4.14
N ILE A 235 -16.40 20.99 -3.81
CA ILE A 235 -17.60 21.67 -4.32
C ILE A 235 -17.63 23.14 -3.87
N SER A 236 -17.35 23.38 -2.59
CA SER A 236 -17.27 24.72 -2.01
C SER A 236 -16.24 25.60 -2.73
N ASN A 237 -15.04 25.07 -3.02
CA ASN A 237 -14.01 25.78 -3.79
C ASN A 237 -14.48 26.10 -5.23
N ASN A 238 -15.11 25.14 -5.90
CA ASN A 238 -15.63 25.38 -7.26
C ASN A 238 -16.74 26.43 -7.30
N ILE A 239 -17.63 26.45 -6.31
CA ILE A 239 -18.66 27.50 -6.19
C ILE A 239 -17.97 28.86 -5.94
N GLN A 240 -16.92 28.90 -5.11
CA GLN A 240 -16.17 30.14 -4.86
C GLN A 240 -15.52 30.68 -6.14
N ARG A 241 -14.81 29.84 -6.92
CA ARG A 241 -14.25 30.23 -8.22
C ARG A 241 -15.33 30.73 -9.20
N ARG A 242 -16.51 30.09 -9.19
CA ARG A 242 -17.65 30.54 -10.00
C ARG A 242 -18.13 31.93 -9.57
N VAL A 243 -18.24 32.18 -8.27
CA VAL A 243 -18.61 33.49 -7.72
C VAL A 243 -17.60 34.56 -8.15
N GLU A 244 -16.31 34.30 -7.99
CA GLU A 244 -15.23 35.22 -8.39
C GLU A 244 -15.34 35.59 -9.88
N ARG A 245 -15.52 34.60 -10.76
CA ARG A 245 -15.72 34.85 -12.20
C ARG A 245 -16.98 35.65 -12.51
N LEU A 246 -18.09 35.39 -11.80
CA LEU A 246 -19.33 36.16 -11.99
C LEU A 246 -19.17 37.60 -11.51
N GLN A 247 -18.40 37.83 -10.44
CA GLN A 247 -18.06 39.17 -9.96
C GLN A 247 -17.20 39.94 -10.97
N GLU A 248 -16.17 39.32 -11.54
CA GLU A 248 -15.34 39.94 -12.59
C GLU A 248 -16.17 40.35 -13.82
N LEU A 249 -17.11 39.50 -14.25
CA LEU A 249 -18.04 39.83 -15.33
C LEU A 249 -18.96 40.99 -14.97
N LEU A 250 -19.38 41.09 -13.70
CA LEU A 250 -20.24 42.16 -13.20
C LEU A 250 -19.50 43.49 -13.23
N ASP A 251 -18.27 43.51 -12.73
CA ASP A 251 -17.42 44.70 -12.70
C ASP A 251 -17.08 45.18 -14.12
N GLY A 252 -16.85 44.25 -15.06
CA GLY A 252 -16.65 44.55 -16.47
C GLY A 252 -17.89 45.15 -17.15
N THR A 253 -19.08 44.62 -16.86
CA THR A 253 -20.35 45.08 -17.47
C THR A 253 -20.88 46.37 -16.83
N ALA A 254 -20.50 46.66 -15.58
CA ALA A 254 -20.89 47.88 -14.88
C ALA A 254 -20.31 49.17 -15.51
N ASN A 255 -19.26 49.04 -16.34
CA ASN A 255 -18.64 50.16 -17.04
C ASN A 255 -19.36 50.57 -18.34
N ASP A 256 -20.29 49.75 -18.86
CA ASP A 256 -21.06 50.04 -20.07
C ASP A 256 -22.49 50.51 -19.76
N THR A 257 -22.88 51.64 -20.35
CA THR A 257 -24.16 52.36 -20.09
C THR A 257 -25.42 51.53 -20.41
N GLU A 258 -25.32 50.46 -21.20
CA GLU A 258 -26.42 49.53 -21.51
C GLU A 258 -26.54 48.33 -20.53
N GLY A 259 -25.63 48.20 -19.57
CA GLY A 259 -25.45 47.02 -18.73
C GLY A 259 -26.46 46.80 -17.59
N ARG A 260 -27.41 47.72 -17.34
CA ARG A 260 -28.26 47.67 -16.12
C ARG A 260 -29.14 46.43 -15.97
N ARG A 261 -29.60 45.82 -17.06
CA ARG A 261 -30.40 44.58 -16.98
C ARG A 261 -29.52 43.33 -16.84
N ILE A 262 -28.35 43.35 -17.47
CA ILE A 262 -27.37 42.25 -17.40
C ILE A 262 -26.75 42.20 -15.99
N SER A 263 -26.49 43.36 -15.39
CA SER A 263 -25.98 43.46 -14.02
C SER A 263 -26.97 42.90 -12.99
N MET A 264 -28.28 43.11 -13.15
CA MET A 264 -29.29 42.54 -12.24
C MET A 264 -29.35 41.01 -12.30
N SER A 265 -29.40 40.42 -13.50
CA SER A 265 -29.42 38.95 -13.67
C SER A 265 -28.14 38.29 -13.15
N LEU A 266 -27.00 38.98 -13.28
CA LEU A 266 -25.72 38.51 -12.78
C LEU A 266 -25.63 38.59 -11.26
N VAL A 267 -26.15 39.66 -10.65
CA VAL A 267 -26.28 39.79 -9.19
C VAL A 267 -27.17 38.68 -8.62
N GLU A 268 -28.32 38.39 -9.23
CA GLU A 268 -29.18 37.27 -8.80
C GLU A 268 -28.47 35.90 -8.90
N SER A 269 -27.65 35.71 -9.94
CA SER A 269 -26.85 34.49 -10.12
C SER A 269 -25.73 34.36 -9.09
N ILE A 270 -25.10 35.48 -8.71
CA ILE A 270 -24.11 35.56 -7.63
C ILE A 270 -24.76 35.24 -6.28
N ASP A 271 -25.90 35.86 -5.97
CA ASP A 271 -26.64 35.59 -4.73
C ASP A 271 -27.08 34.13 -4.61
N THR A 272 -27.52 33.53 -5.72
CA THR A 272 -27.87 32.10 -5.77
C THR A 272 -26.64 31.24 -5.49
N SER A 273 -25.50 31.56 -6.11
CA SER A 273 -24.23 30.84 -5.88
C SER A 273 -23.73 31.00 -4.43
N HIS A 274 -23.89 32.18 -3.81
CA HIS A 274 -23.60 32.39 -2.38
C HIS A 274 -24.52 31.56 -1.47
N LYS A 275 -25.80 31.43 -1.81
CA LYS A 275 -26.73 30.56 -1.07
C LYS A 275 -26.30 29.09 -1.17
N GLU A 276 -25.93 28.62 -2.36
CA GLU A 276 -25.39 27.27 -2.58
C GLU A 276 -24.10 27.04 -1.77
N TYR A 277 -23.18 28.00 -1.78
CA TYR A 277 -21.95 27.96 -0.99
C TYR A 277 -22.25 27.84 0.52
N ASN A 278 -23.13 28.70 1.04
CA ASN A 278 -23.52 28.68 2.45
C ASN A 278 -24.19 27.35 2.83
N GLN A 279 -25.00 26.77 1.95
CA GLN A 279 -25.57 25.45 2.16
C GLN A 279 -24.49 24.36 2.22
N CYS A 280 -23.50 24.41 1.34
CA CYS A 280 -22.36 23.48 1.36
C CYS A 280 -21.56 23.59 2.66
N VAL A 281 -21.21 24.80 3.09
CA VAL A 281 -20.50 25.04 4.35
C VAL A 281 -21.31 24.53 5.55
N ASN A 282 -22.62 24.77 5.57
CA ASN A 282 -23.50 24.25 6.62
C ASN A 282 -23.54 22.71 6.64
N ARG A 283 -23.55 22.04 5.47
CA ARG A 283 -23.45 20.57 5.38
C ARG A 283 -22.11 20.08 5.92
N GLN A 284 -21.01 20.73 5.56
CA GLN A 284 -19.67 20.40 6.06
C GLN A 284 -19.59 20.52 7.59
N GLN A 285 -20.09 21.61 8.16
CA GLN A 285 -20.09 21.83 9.60
C GLN A 285 -20.88 20.76 10.35
N LYS A 286 -22.10 20.44 9.87
CA LYS A 286 -22.94 19.38 10.45
C LYS A 286 -22.28 18.00 10.38
N LEU A 287 -21.67 17.64 9.24
CA LEU A 287 -20.96 16.38 9.09
C LEU A 287 -19.77 16.30 10.05
N LEU A 288 -18.96 17.36 10.12
CA LEU A 288 -17.81 17.43 11.01
C LEU A 288 -18.21 17.33 12.48
N GLU A 289 -19.29 18.00 12.88
CA GLU A 289 -19.84 17.93 14.23
C GLU A 289 -20.31 16.51 14.57
N SER A 290 -21.07 15.88 13.68
CA SER A 290 -21.53 14.50 13.88
C SER A 290 -20.37 13.49 14.01
N LEU A 291 -19.32 13.66 13.21
CA LEU A 291 -18.12 12.80 13.24
C LEU A 291 -17.34 13.00 14.55
N LYS A 292 -17.25 14.25 15.03
CA LYS A 292 -16.62 14.56 16.32
C LYS A 292 -17.39 13.97 17.49
N GLU A 293 -18.72 14.07 17.48
CA GLU A 293 -19.57 13.54 18.54
C GLU A 293 -19.49 12.01 18.63
N LYS A 294 -19.68 11.31 17.49
CA LYS A 294 -19.54 9.84 17.42
C LYS A 294 -18.18 9.36 17.93
N ARG A 295 -17.11 10.06 17.55
CA ARG A 295 -15.75 9.75 18.03
C ARG A 295 -15.60 10.01 19.52
N SER A 296 -16.13 11.12 20.02
CA SER A 296 -16.12 11.45 21.45
C SER A 296 -16.83 10.37 22.28
N ASP A 297 -17.99 9.90 21.83
CA ASP A 297 -18.75 8.86 22.51
C ASP A 297 -18.04 7.50 22.49
N LYS A 298 -17.41 7.13 21.37
CA LYS A 298 -16.60 5.92 21.29
C LYS A 298 -15.40 5.99 22.24
N LEU A 299 -14.72 7.13 22.30
CA LEU A 299 -13.59 7.34 23.20
C LEU A 299 -14.02 7.32 24.67
N LYS A 300 -15.16 7.93 25.01
CA LYS A 300 -15.75 7.86 26.35
C LYS A 300 -16.10 6.42 26.76
N LYS A 301 -16.67 5.62 25.85
CA LYS A 301 -16.95 4.19 26.09
C LYS A 301 -15.67 3.41 26.38
N GLN A 302 -14.63 3.58 25.55
CA GLN A 302 -13.33 2.94 25.77
C GLN A 302 -12.67 3.38 27.09
N ILE A 303 -12.76 4.66 27.46
CA ILE A 303 -12.24 5.15 28.75
C ILE A 303 -13.02 4.53 29.92
N SER A 304 -14.34 4.43 29.82
CA SER A 304 -15.18 3.80 30.84
C SER A 304 -14.87 2.31 31.01
N GLU A 305 -14.69 1.59 29.91
CA GLU A 305 -14.29 0.17 29.91
C GLU A 305 -12.87 -0.01 30.48
N ASN A 306 -11.91 0.84 30.12
CA ASN A 306 -10.57 0.78 30.69
C ASN A 306 -10.56 1.09 32.19
N ALA A 307 -11.40 2.03 32.64
CA ALA A 307 -11.56 2.33 34.06
C ALA A 307 -12.17 1.16 34.83
N SER A 308 -13.16 0.45 34.25
CA SER A 308 -13.75 -0.73 34.88
C SER A 308 -12.77 -1.89 34.96
N VAL A 309 -11.95 -2.11 33.92
CA VAL A 309 -10.85 -3.10 33.94
C VAL A 309 -9.81 -2.75 35.00
N LEU A 310 -9.39 -1.48 35.08
CA LEU A 310 -8.46 -1.03 36.12
C LEU A 310 -9.04 -1.24 37.52
N ASN A 311 -10.33 -0.96 37.70
CA ASN A 311 -11.02 -1.20 38.97
C ASN A 311 -11.05 -2.69 39.31
N LEU A 312 -11.33 -3.58 38.36
CA LEU A 312 -11.27 -5.03 38.56
C LEU A 312 -9.85 -5.50 38.94
N VAL A 313 -8.83 -4.98 38.27
CA VAL A 313 -7.41 -5.29 38.59
C VAL A 313 -7.05 -4.81 40.00
N GLN A 314 -7.55 -3.64 40.40
CA GLN A 314 -7.35 -3.13 41.75
C GLN A 314 -8.07 -4.00 42.79
N MET A 315 -9.32 -4.38 42.56
CA MET A 315 -10.06 -5.31 43.43
C MET A 315 -9.35 -6.68 43.54
N TRP A 316 -8.78 -7.19 42.45
CA TRP A 316 -7.98 -8.42 42.48
C TRP A 316 -6.71 -8.27 43.33
N ARG A 317 -6.00 -7.14 43.19
CA ARG A 317 -4.80 -6.85 43.98
C ARG A 317 -5.12 -6.70 45.47
N GLU A 318 -6.25 -6.10 45.79
CA GLU A 318 -6.76 -6.00 47.16
C GLU A 318 -7.12 -7.39 47.73
N GLU A 319 -7.77 -8.24 46.94
CA GLU A 319 -8.10 -9.62 47.34
C GLU A 319 -6.84 -10.46 47.59
N GLU A 320 -5.82 -10.38 46.73
CA GLU A 320 -4.52 -11.02 46.99
C GLU A 320 -3.87 -10.52 48.29
N SER A 321 -3.95 -9.22 48.54
CA SER A 321 -3.40 -8.60 49.75
C SER A 321 -4.14 -9.09 51.00
N ARG A 322 -5.47 -9.22 50.93
CA ARG A 322 -6.32 -9.79 51.99
C ARG A 322 -5.96 -11.25 52.26
N GLN A 323 -5.77 -12.07 51.22
CA GLN A 323 -5.33 -13.46 51.36
C GLN A 323 -3.97 -13.58 52.04
N LYS A 324 -3.01 -12.71 51.72
CA LYS A 324 -1.69 -12.67 52.38
C LYS A 324 -1.82 -12.30 53.87
N MET A 325 -2.69 -11.36 54.22
CA MET A 325 -2.95 -10.98 55.62
C MET A 325 -3.59 -12.13 56.42
N ILE A 326 -4.53 -12.87 55.83
CA ILE A 326 -5.14 -14.04 56.47
C ILE A 326 -4.09 -15.12 56.71
N LYS A 327 -3.24 -15.42 55.73
CA LYS A 327 -2.12 -16.38 55.89
C LYS A 327 -1.15 -15.93 56.99
N LEU A 328 -0.83 -14.64 57.08
CA LEU A 328 0.02 -14.11 58.15
C LEU A 328 -0.63 -14.27 59.54
N ALA A 329 -1.94 -14.03 59.63
CA ALA A 329 -2.70 -14.22 60.87
C ALA A 329 -2.79 -15.69 61.26
N GLU A 330 -2.95 -16.61 60.31
CA GLU A 330 -2.91 -18.05 60.57
C GLU A 330 -1.53 -18.52 61.04
N ILE A 331 -0.45 -18.01 60.44
CA ILE A 331 0.91 -18.30 60.89
C ILE A 331 1.10 -17.81 62.32
N ARG A 332 0.72 -16.56 62.64
CA ARG A 332 0.77 -16.02 64.02
C ARG A 332 -0.04 -16.88 64.98
N LYS A 333 -1.24 -17.32 64.60
CA LYS A 333 -2.10 -18.19 65.41
C LYS A 333 -1.48 -19.56 65.65
N LYS A 334 -0.78 -20.13 64.65
CA LYS A 334 -0.02 -21.37 64.82
C LYS A 334 1.19 -21.19 65.74
N THR A 335 1.91 -20.08 65.64
CA THR A 335 3.01 -19.76 66.56
C THR A 335 2.52 -19.59 67.99
N LEU A 336 1.44 -18.82 68.19
CA LEU A 336 0.76 -18.68 69.48
C LEU A 336 0.27 -20.02 70.03
N LYS A 337 -0.31 -20.89 69.18
CA LYS A 337 -0.70 -22.25 69.61
C LYS A 337 0.51 -23.06 70.08
N LYS A 338 1.64 -22.99 69.38
CA LYS A 338 2.88 -23.66 69.80
C LYS A 338 3.42 -23.07 71.11
N GLU A 339 3.36 -21.75 71.29
CA GLU A 339 3.75 -21.11 72.54
C GLU A 339 2.80 -21.50 73.69
N ILE A 340 1.49 -21.59 73.45
CA ILE A 340 0.51 -22.07 74.41
C ILE A 340 0.74 -23.54 74.74
N GLU A 341 1.04 -24.39 73.75
CA GLU A 341 1.41 -25.79 73.98
C GLU A 341 2.69 -25.88 74.83
N ASN A 342 3.73 -25.13 74.49
CA ASN A 342 4.97 -25.05 75.28
C ASN A 342 4.70 -24.58 76.72
N LEU A 343 3.83 -23.57 76.91
CA LEU A 343 3.40 -23.10 78.22
C LEU A 343 2.53 -24.12 78.95
N SER A 344 1.68 -24.89 78.25
CA SER A 344 0.90 -25.97 78.85
C SER A 344 1.77 -27.17 79.23
N THR A 345 2.93 -27.32 78.58
CA THR A 345 3.97 -28.28 78.95
C THR A 345 4.72 -27.83 80.23
N MET A 346 4.33 -26.71 80.87
CA MET A 346 4.74 -26.35 82.24
C MET A 346 4.33 -27.38 83.32
N ASP A 347 3.81 -28.55 82.98
CA ASP A 347 3.80 -29.67 83.93
C ASP A 347 5.21 -30.01 84.44
N GLU A 348 6.28 -29.77 83.66
CA GLU A 348 7.67 -29.86 84.17
C GLU A 348 8.01 -28.76 85.19
N MET A 349 7.58 -27.52 84.96
CA MET A 349 7.77 -26.42 85.92
C MET A 349 6.90 -26.61 87.16
N LYS A 350 5.69 -27.15 87.01
CA LYS A 350 4.77 -27.49 88.09
C LYS A 350 5.30 -28.65 88.92
N ALA A 351 5.88 -29.68 88.31
CA ALA A 351 6.60 -30.76 89.00
C ALA A 351 7.81 -30.22 89.79
N LYS A 352 8.57 -29.28 89.21
CA LYS A 352 9.72 -28.65 89.84
C LYS A 352 9.36 -27.70 91.00
N VAL A 353 8.21 -27.02 90.93
CA VAL A 353 7.68 -26.15 92.01
C VAL A 353 6.96 -26.96 93.10
N MET A 354 6.30 -28.08 92.75
CA MET A 354 5.68 -29.01 93.71
C MET A 354 6.70 -29.91 94.43
N GLY A 355 7.99 -29.84 94.07
CA GLY A 355 9.06 -30.58 94.74
C GLY A 355 9.15 -32.06 94.38
N ILE A 356 8.28 -32.57 93.50
CA ILE A 356 8.19 -33.99 93.18
C ILE A 356 9.32 -34.36 92.22
N SER A 357 10.38 -34.97 92.76
CA SER A 357 11.46 -35.53 91.95
C SER A 357 11.06 -36.92 91.40
N LYS A 358 11.68 -37.36 90.29
CA LYS A 358 11.43 -38.70 89.72
C LYS A 358 11.69 -39.83 90.73
N ASP A 359 12.58 -39.58 91.68
CA ASP A 359 12.96 -40.54 92.72
C ASP A 359 11.90 -40.63 93.83
N GLU A 360 11.19 -39.54 94.15
CA GLU A 360 10.10 -39.55 95.15
C GLU A 360 8.81 -40.25 94.68
N VAL A 361 8.57 -40.33 93.37
CA VAL A 361 7.39 -41.04 92.82
C VAL A 361 7.65 -42.53 92.65
N LEU A 362 8.92 -42.92 92.48
CA LEU A 362 9.31 -44.33 92.30
C LEU A 362 9.55 -45.06 93.63
N ASP A 363 9.89 -44.34 94.71
CA ASP A 363 10.09 -44.90 96.06
C ASP A 363 8.93 -44.61 97.05
N GLY A 364 7.75 -44.22 96.54
CA GLY A 364 6.53 -43.94 97.32
C GLY A 364 5.55 -45.10 97.45
#